data_AF-A0A1I6IX46-F1
#
_entry.id   AF-A0A1I6IX46-F1
#
_cell.length_a   1.000
_cell.length_b   1.000
_cell.length_c   1.000
_cell.angle_alpha   90.00
_cell.angle_beta   90.00
_cell.angle_gamma   90.00
#
_symmetry.space_group_name_H-M   'P 1'
#
loop_
_entity.id
_entity.type
_entity.pdbx_description
1 polymer ?
#
loop_
_entity_poly.entity_id
_entity_poly.type
_entity_poly.pdbx_seq_one_letter_code
_entity_poly.pdbx_strand_id
1 'polypeptide(L)'
;MGQKFKAMFEVRRDSILLSYGIFLIAMVFGIILCFFTMDGKDFDSIRYAAVIGGASIYFSISLFFRIVYYSMESQRAVLFGMTRRDTFIFEKIIDFIEIATLAVVCAVLLPGGKYLLVIKLAVLTFAFFSWLEAICGNLVIKFGKTGYWVCYIGIFVVFLGLPKLIQFVPAVRDALGKIAEGMVFSDQSQGIYWGAMAGVIALALIGHWILFRKISVSSLAE
;
A
#
# COMPACT_ATOMS: atom_id res chain seq x y z
N MET A 1 1.16 27.19 -3.29
CA MET A 1 1.26 25.73 -3.10
C MET A 1 1.32 25.31 -1.64
N GLY A 2 2.13 25.94 -0.78
CA GLY A 2 2.33 25.51 0.61
C GLY A 2 1.05 25.40 1.46
N GLN A 3 0.13 26.36 1.39
CA GLN A 3 -1.15 26.31 2.13
C GLN A 3 -2.04 25.14 1.71
N LYS A 4 -2.12 24.84 0.41
CA LYS A 4 -2.89 23.71 -0.13
C LYS A 4 -2.30 22.36 0.30
N PHE A 5 -0.97 22.23 0.28
CA PHE A 5 -0.30 21.03 0.78
C PHE A 5 -0.54 20.83 2.28
N LYS A 6 -0.46 21.90 3.07
CA LYS A 6 -0.77 21.85 4.50
C LYS A 6 -2.21 21.43 4.77
N ALA A 7 -3.18 21.97 4.02
CA ALA A 7 -4.58 21.56 4.14
C ALA A 7 -4.78 20.07 3.81
N MET A 8 -4.14 19.55 2.75
CA MET A 8 -4.20 18.11 2.44
C MET A 8 -3.58 17.26 3.55
N PHE A 9 -2.46 17.70 4.12
CA PHE A 9 -1.84 17.02 5.24
C PHE A 9 -2.75 16.97 6.48
N GLU A 10 -3.46 18.05 6.78
CA GLU A 10 -4.46 18.08 7.86
C GLU A 10 -5.64 17.14 7.58
N VAL A 11 -6.11 17.04 6.34
CA VAL A 11 -7.15 16.08 5.93
C VAL A 11 -6.68 14.63 6.11
N ARG A 12 -5.41 14.35 5.80
CA ARG A 12 -4.78 13.02 5.86
C ARG A 12 -4.23 12.64 7.23
N ARG A 13 -4.19 13.57 8.18
CA ARG A 13 -3.45 13.37 9.45
C ARG A 13 -3.92 12.12 10.18
N ASP A 14 -5.22 11.92 10.27
CA ASP A 14 -5.79 10.83 11.06
C ASP A 14 -5.51 9.45 10.42
N SER A 15 -5.55 9.35 9.09
CA SER A 15 -5.20 8.10 8.38
C SER A 15 -3.71 7.80 8.48
N ILE A 16 -2.84 8.82 8.35
CA ILE A 16 -1.38 8.67 8.51
C ILE A 16 -1.04 8.20 9.93
N LEU A 17 -1.63 8.83 10.96
CA LEU A 17 -1.40 8.46 12.35
C LEU A 17 -1.88 7.03 12.63
N LEU A 18 -3.04 6.64 12.08
CA LEU A 18 -3.56 5.29 12.20
C LEU A 18 -2.61 4.28 11.53
N SER A 19 -2.16 4.54 10.30
CA SER A 19 -1.19 3.72 9.58
C SER A 19 0.09 3.49 10.38
N TYR A 20 0.70 4.56 10.89
CA TYR A 20 1.93 4.47 11.69
C TYR A 20 1.70 3.80 13.03
N GLY A 21 0.58 4.09 13.69
CA GLY A 21 0.20 3.44 14.95
C GLY A 21 0.04 1.94 14.80
N ILE A 22 -0.68 1.49 13.76
CA ILE A 22 -0.85 0.07 13.42
C ILE A 22 0.50 -0.58 13.16
N PHE A 23 1.35 0.05 12.35
CA PHE A 23 2.68 -0.49 12.03
C PHE A 23 3.55 -0.66 13.28
N LEU A 24 3.58 0.35 14.18
CA LEU A 24 4.33 0.30 15.43
C LEU A 24 3.80 -0.79 16.37
N ILE A 25 2.48 -0.87 16.57
CA ILE A 25 1.86 -1.91 17.40
C ILE A 25 2.19 -3.30 16.85
N ALA A 26 2.11 -3.47 15.53
CA ALA A 26 2.43 -4.72 14.85
C ALA A 26 3.90 -5.12 15.02
N MET A 27 4.83 -4.17 14.92
CA MET A 27 6.24 -4.41 15.19
C MET A 27 6.48 -4.87 16.62
N VAL A 28 5.88 -4.18 17.60
CA VAL A 28 6.01 -4.53 19.02
C VAL A 28 5.43 -5.94 19.27
N PHE A 29 4.27 -6.24 18.70
CA PHE A 29 3.67 -7.57 18.83
C PHE A 29 4.52 -8.66 18.18
N GLY A 30 5.11 -8.41 17.00
CA GLY A 30 6.05 -9.33 16.35
C GLY A 30 7.29 -9.62 17.19
N ILE A 31 7.85 -8.57 17.84
CA ILE A 31 8.96 -8.72 18.78
C ILE A 31 8.56 -9.61 19.97
N ILE A 32 7.39 -9.33 20.58
CA ILE A 32 6.87 -10.10 21.71
C ILE A 32 6.68 -11.58 21.33
N LEU A 33 6.06 -11.86 20.19
CA LEU A 33 5.85 -13.23 19.70
C LEU A 33 7.16 -13.98 19.49
N CYS A 34 8.19 -13.31 18.94
CA CYS A 34 9.50 -13.93 18.80
C CYS A 34 10.15 -14.28 20.13
N PHE A 35 9.96 -13.46 21.16
CA PHE A 35 10.46 -13.77 22.50
C PHE A 35 9.81 -15.03 23.12
N PHE A 36 8.58 -15.37 22.74
CA PHE A 36 7.85 -16.54 23.23
C PHE A 36 8.01 -17.80 22.37
N THR A 37 8.38 -17.66 21.09
CA THR A 37 8.35 -18.77 20.12
C THR A 37 9.72 -19.25 19.64
N MET A 38 10.79 -18.45 19.80
CA MET A 38 12.13 -18.80 19.31
C MET A 38 13.10 -19.05 20.48
N ASP A 39 13.39 -20.33 20.75
CA ASP A 39 14.49 -20.75 21.62
C ASP A 39 15.84 -20.52 20.92
N GLY A 40 16.75 -19.78 21.57
CA GLY A 40 18.03 -19.36 20.97
C GLY A 40 17.93 -17.99 20.28
N LYS A 41 18.14 -16.91 21.05
CA LYS A 41 17.87 -15.52 20.64
C LYS A 41 19.06 -14.88 19.95
N ASP A 42 19.11 -14.97 18.63
CA ASP A 42 19.91 -14.03 17.84
C ASP A 42 19.10 -12.77 17.55
N PHE A 43 19.68 -11.61 17.86
CA PHE A 43 19.03 -10.29 17.71
C PHE A 43 18.56 -10.02 16.27
N ASP A 44 19.22 -10.62 15.28
CA ASP A 44 18.85 -10.52 13.87
C ASP A 44 17.54 -11.24 13.54
N SER A 45 17.25 -12.36 14.20
CA SER A 45 15.99 -13.09 14.04
C SER A 45 14.80 -12.28 14.58
N ILE A 46 15.00 -11.61 15.72
CA ILE A 46 14.00 -10.72 16.34
C ILE A 46 13.71 -9.52 15.41
N ARG A 47 14.75 -8.90 14.85
CA ARG A 47 14.63 -7.80 13.89
C ARG A 47 13.88 -8.21 12.63
N TYR A 48 14.23 -9.36 12.06
CA TYR A 48 13.60 -9.89 10.85
C TYR A 48 12.10 -10.12 11.04
N ALA A 49 11.72 -10.75 12.15
CA ALA A 49 10.32 -10.99 12.48
C ALA A 49 9.54 -9.71 12.79
N ALA A 50 10.16 -8.73 13.48
CA ALA A 50 9.55 -7.43 13.73
C ALA A 50 9.21 -6.71 12.42
N VAL A 51 10.13 -6.70 11.46
CA VAL A 51 9.94 -6.04 10.16
C VAL A 51 8.89 -6.77 9.31
N ILE A 52 8.93 -8.10 9.24
CA ILE A 52 7.96 -8.86 8.46
C ILE A 52 6.57 -8.81 9.09
N GLY A 53 6.47 -8.96 10.41
CA GLY A 53 5.23 -8.83 11.15
C GLY A 53 4.63 -7.44 10.99
N GLY A 54 5.44 -6.39 11.19
CA GLY A 54 5.04 -5.00 10.98
C GLY A 54 4.55 -4.73 9.56
N ALA A 55 5.33 -5.10 8.55
CA ALA A 55 5.00 -4.85 7.15
C ALA A 55 3.76 -5.64 6.67
N SER A 56 3.63 -6.91 7.08
CA SER A 56 2.48 -7.75 6.72
C SER A 56 1.19 -7.23 7.34
N ILE A 57 1.20 -6.90 8.64
CA ILE A 57 0.02 -6.35 9.32
C ILE A 57 -0.33 -4.97 8.76
N TYR A 58 0.67 -4.10 8.53
CA TYR A 58 0.42 -2.82 7.88
C TYR A 58 -0.24 -3.00 6.51
N PHE A 59 0.30 -3.88 5.66
CA PHE A 59 -0.27 -4.14 4.35
C PHE A 59 -1.70 -4.65 4.47
N SER A 60 -1.93 -5.69 5.29
CA SER A 60 -3.24 -6.30 5.48
C SER A 60 -4.28 -5.32 6.02
N ILE A 61 -3.96 -4.55 7.05
CA ILE A 61 -4.93 -3.61 7.63
C ILE A 61 -5.17 -2.43 6.68
N SER A 62 -4.14 -1.96 5.96
CA SER A 62 -4.25 -0.90 4.96
C SER A 62 -5.15 -1.28 3.78
N LEU A 63 -5.25 -2.56 3.40
CA LEU A 63 -6.24 -3.00 2.40
C LEU A 63 -7.68 -2.63 2.80
N PHE A 64 -7.97 -2.54 4.10
CA PHE A 64 -9.32 -2.33 4.60
C PHE A 64 -9.66 -0.88 4.86
N PHE A 65 -8.84 -0.17 5.64
CA PHE A 65 -9.19 1.21 6.02
C PHE A 65 -8.83 2.21 4.93
N ARG A 66 -7.76 1.99 4.14
CA ARG A 66 -7.27 2.99 3.18
C ARG A 66 -8.32 3.35 2.13
N ILE A 67 -9.12 2.37 1.68
CA ILE A 67 -10.24 2.59 0.75
C ILE A 67 -11.30 3.54 1.34
N VAL A 68 -11.60 3.38 2.64
CA VAL A 68 -12.60 4.20 3.36
C VAL A 68 -12.06 5.60 3.62
N TYR A 69 -10.82 5.71 4.11
CA TYR A 69 -10.20 7.00 4.35
C TYR A 69 -10.01 7.79 3.05
N TYR A 70 -9.58 7.13 1.97
CA TYR A 70 -9.46 7.73 0.64
C TYR A 70 -10.77 8.38 0.16
N SER A 71 -11.91 7.69 0.31
CA SER A 71 -13.20 8.24 -0.13
C SER A 71 -13.63 9.45 0.70
N MET A 72 -13.40 9.41 2.02
CA MET A 72 -13.73 10.53 2.92
C MET A 72 -12.79 11.74 2.71
N GLU A 73 -11.50 11.47 2.54
CA GLU A 73 -10.46 12.50 2.38
C GLU A 73 -10.59 13.22 1.05
N SER A 74 -10.86 12.49 -0.04
CA SER A 74 -11.10 13.09 -1.36
C SER A 74 -12.33 14.00 -1.36
N GLN A 75 -13.39 13.65 -0.64
CA GLN A 75 -14.57 14.52 -0.45
C GLN A 75 -14.24 15.76 0.41
N ARG A 76 -13.54 15.58 1.53
CA ARG A 76 -13.11 16.68 2.41
C ARG A 76 -12.17 17.65 1.70
N ALA A 77 -11.23 17.16 0.89
CA ALA A 77 -10.31 18.01 0.15
C ALA A 77 -11.04 18.98 -0.80
N VAL A 78 -12.13 18.54 -1.43
CA VAL A 78 -12.97 19.42 -2.26
C VAL A 78 -13.69 20.48 -1.43
N LEU A 79 -14.13 20.17 -0.22
CA LEU A 79 -14.71 21.14 0.73
C LEU A 79 -13.72 22.23 1.13
N PHE A 80 -12.42 21.92 1.21
CA PHE A 80 -11.35 22.90 1.42
C PHE A 80 -11.01 23.73 0.16
N GLY A 81 -11.84 23.66 -0.89
CA GLY A 81 -11.66 24.44 -2.12
C GLY A 81 -10.51 23.94 -3.01
N MET A 82 -10.03 22.72 -2.80
CA MET A 82 -8.98 22.14 -3.63
C MET A 82 -9.55 21.71 -4.99
N THR A 83 -8.78 21.94 -6.07
CA THR A 83 -9.14 21.39 -7.38
C THR A 83 -8.88 19.89 -7.38
N ARG A 84 -9.62 19.12 -8.20
CA ARG A 84 -9.42 17.67 -8.33
C ARG A 84 -7.96 17.31 -8.66
N ARG A 85 -7.30 18.12 -9.49
CA ARG A 85 -5.89 17.91 -9.85
C ARG A 85 -4.97 18.11 -8.66
N ASP A 86 -5.20 19.17 -7.89
CA ASP A 86 -4.41 19.45 -6.68
C ASP A 86 -4.59 18.35 -5.64
N THR A 87 -5.84 17.93 -5.40
CA THR A 87 -6.16 16.82 -4.47
C THR A 87 -5.42 15.56 -4.86
N PHE A 88 -5.54 15.13 -6.13
CA PHE A 88 -4.89 13.93 -6.62
C PHE A 88 -3.36 13.98 -6.46
N ILE A 89 -2.73 15.08 -6.87
CA ILE A 89 -1.27 15.21 -6.81
C ILE A 89 -0.79 15.17 -5.35
N PHE A 90 -1.39 15.97 -4.46
CA PHE A 90 -0.95 16.04 -3.08
C PHE A 90 -1.24 14.75 -2.30
N GLU A 91 -2.37 14.11 -2.57
CA GLU A 91 -2.70 12.79 -2.03
C GLU A 91 -1.65 11.74 -2.40
N LYS A 92 -1.30 11.64 -3.70
CA LYS A 92 -0.30 10.68 -4.17
C LYS A 92 1.10 10.97 -3.62
N ILE A 93 1.46 12.24 -3.43
CA ILE A 93 2.73 12.62 -2.78
C ILE A 93 2.73 12.17 -1.32
N ILE A 94 1.65 12.42 -0.58
CA ILE A 94 1.54 12.03 0.83
C ILE A 94 1.58 10.50 0.97
N ASP A 95 0.86 9.77 0.11
CA ASP A 95 0.91 8.31 0.04
C ASP A 95 2.32 7.78 -0.18
N PHE A 96 3.04 8.39 -1.13
CA PHE A 96 4.41 8.01 -1.43
C PHE A 96 5.33 8.27 -0.24
N ILE A 97 5.22 9.42 0.43
CA ILE A 97 6.01 9.77 1.62
C ILE A 97 5.71 8.81 2.78
N GLU A 98 4.44 8.46 3.00
CA GLU A 98 4.01 7.52 4.04
C GLU A 98 4.72 6.17 3.86
N ILE A 99 4.59 5.59 2.66
CA ILE A 99 5.17 4.28 2.31
C ILE A 99 6.69 4.34 2.28
N ALA A 100 7.28 5.42 1.77
CA ALA A 100 8.73 5.61 1.75
C ALA A 100 9.31 5.68 3.18
N THR A 101 8.62 6.35 4.10
CA THR A 101 9.05 6.45 5.49
C THR A 101 9.04 5.08 6.16
N LEU A 102 7.96 4.30 5.98
CA LEU A 102 7.89 2.92 6.45
C LEU A 102 9.00 2.05 5.84
N ALA A 103 9.25 2.20 4.54
CA ALA A 103 10.29 1.46 3.84
C ALA A 103 11.69 1.77 4.39
N VAL A 104 11.99 3.04 4.69
CA VAL A 104 13.25 3.45 5.30
C VAL A 104 13.40 2.83 6.69
N VAL A 105 12.36 2.87 7.53
CA VAL A 105 12.39 2.24 8.85
C VAL A 105 12.65 0.73 8.73
N CYS A 106 11.92 0.03 7.87
CA CYS A 106 12.13 -1.41 7.60
C CYS A 106 13.53 -1.70 7.07
N ALA A 107 14.05 -0.88 6.17
CA ALA A 107 15.36 -1.05 5.55
C ALA A 107 16.50 -0.89 6.56
N VAL A 108 16.40 0.07 7.49
CA VAL A 108 17.38 0.27 8.57
C VAL A 108 17.40 -0.89 9.56
N LEU A 109 16.25 -1.53 9.79
CA LEU A 109 16.12 -2.61 10.77
C LEU A 109 16.45 -4.00 10.20
N LEU A 110 16.43 -4.17 8.88
CA LEU A 110 16.72 -5.45 8.22
C LEU A 110 18.23 -5.71 8.07
N PRO A 111 18.76 -6.81 8.63
CA PRO A 111 20.18 -7.17 8.46
C PRO A 111 20.50 -7.70 7.05
N GLY A 112 21.79 -7.65 6.68
CA GLY A 112 22.33 -8.40 5.53
C GLY A 112 22.05 -7.79 4.15
N GLY A 113 21.95 -6.47 4.02
CA GLY A 113 21.87 -5.81 2.70
C GLY A 113 20.51 -5.98 1.98
N LYS A 114 19.48 -6.48 2.68
CA LYS A 114 18.13 -6.70 2.12
C LYS A 114 17.31 -5.42 1.91
N TYR A 115 17.89 -4.24 2.14
CA TYR A 115 17.21 -2.95 1.97
C TYR A 115 16.69 -2.74 0.54
N LEU A 116 17.39 -3.24 -0.49
CA LEU A 116 16.94 -3.16 -1.87
C LEU A 116 15.61 -3.88 -2.07
N LEU A 117 15.43 -5.06 -1.47
CA LEU A 117 14.18 -5.80 -1.52
C LEU A 117 13.04 -4.99 -0.88
N VAL A 118 13.30 -4.37 0.27
CA VAL A 118 12.31 -3.52 0.97
C VAL A 118 11.87 -2.34 0.10
N ILE A 119 12.82 -1.65 -0.54
CA ILE A 119 12.51 -0.51 -1.40
C ILE A 119 11.67 -0.95 -2.60
N LYS A 120 12.04 -2.08 -3.25
CA LYS A 120 11.25 -2.64 -4.37
C LYS A 120 9.83 -3.00 -3.93
N LEU A 121 9.68 -3.64 -2.77
CA LEU A 121 8.37 -3.99 -2.22
C LEU A 121 7.56 -2.74 -1.90
N ALA A 122 8.16 -1.71 -1.29
CA ALA A 122 7.49 -0.45 -1.01
C ALA A 122 6.98 0.25 -2.28
N VAL A 123 7.78 0.25 -3.34
CA VAL A 123 7.39 0.77 -4.67
C VAL A 123 6.19 0.00 -5.23
N LEU A 124 6.21 -1.33 -5.15
CA LEU A 124 5.07 -2.15 -5.58
C LEU A 124 3.84 -1.92 -4.70
N THR A 125 4.00 -1.77 -3.39
CA THR A 125 2.92 -1.45 -2.45
C THR A 125 2.26 -0.12 -2.81
N PHE A 126 3.03 0.91 -3.14
CA PHE A 126 2.49 2.19 -3.60
C PHE A 126 1.68 2.05 -4.89
N ALA A 127 2.22 1.35 -5.89
CA ALA A 127 1.51 1.13 -7.15
C ALA A 127 0.22 0.31 -6.94
N PHE A 128 0.28 -0.71 -6.08
CA PHE A 128 -0.85 -1.56 -5.75
C PHE A 128 -1.95 -0.79 -5.02
N PHE A 129 -1.63 -0.01 -3.99
CA PHE A 129 -2.62 0.82 -3.31
C PHE A 129 -3.21 1.90 -4.21
N SER A 130 -2.42 2.47 -5.13
CA SER A 130 -2.94 3.41 -6.12
C SER A 130 -3.99 2.76 -7.04
N TRP A 131 -3.76 1.52 -7.48
CA TRP A 131 -4.77 0.76 -8.22
C TRP A 131 -6.01 0.44 -7.39
N LEU A 132 -5.83 0.03 -6.13
CA LEU A 132 -6.95 -0.26 -5.24
C LEU A 132 -7.81 0.98 -4.99
N GLU A 133 -7.21 2.13 -4.71
CA GLU A 133 -7.95 3.38 -4.52
C GLU A 133 -8.64 3.82 -5.81
N ALA A 134 -7.99 3.63 -6.96
CA ALA A 134 -8.57 3.91 -8.26
C ALA A 134 -9.85 3.10 -8.54
N ILE A 135 -9.87 1.81 -8.16
CA ILE A 135 -11.00 0.93 -8.44
C ILE A 135 -11.99 1.00 -7.28
N CYS A 136 -11.54 0.61 -6.09
CA CYS A 136 -12.37 0.46 -4.91
C CYS A 136 -12.77 1.80 -4.30
N GLY A 137 -11.87 2.77 -4.23
CA GLY A 137 -12.19 4.11 -3.73
C GLY A 137 -13.31 4.75 -4.55
N ASN A 138 -13.25 4.60 -5.87
CA ASN A 138 -14.31 5.09 -6.77
C ASN A 138 -15.63 4.34 -6.64
N LEU A 139 -15.59 3.03 -6.40
CA LEU A 139 -16.80 2.25 -6.11
C LEU A 139 -17.43 2.68 -4.79
N VAL A 140 -16.63 2.95 -3.76
CA VAL A 140 -17.12 3.44 -2.46
C VAL A 140 -17.71 4.83 -2.58
N ILE A 141 -17.09 5.75 -3.33
CA ILE A 141 -17.65 7.10 -3.52
C ILE A 141 -19.00 7.06 -4.26
N LYS A 142 -19.19 6.11 -5.19
CA LYS A 142 -20.44 5.99 -5.97
C LYS A 142 -21.54 5.21 -5.28
N PHE A 143 -21.20 4.14 -4.56
CA PHE A 143 -22.15 3.17 -4.03
C PHE A 143 -22.09 3.02 -2.50
N GLY A 144 -21.33 3.89 -1.83
CA GLY A 144 -21.19 3.93 -0.37
C GLY A 144 -20.81 2.57 0.22
N LYS A 145 -21.59 2.14 1.22
CA LYS A 145 -21.39 0.89 1.96
C LYS A 145 -21.44 -0.36 1.08
N THR A 146 -22.33 -0.38 0.08
CA THR A 146 -22.45 -1.54 -0.83
C THR A 146 -21.20 -1.66 -1.70
N GLY A 147 -20.69 -0.54 -2.22
CA GLY A 147 -19.42 -0.51 -2.95
C GLY A 147 -18.25 -1.01 -2.11
N TYR A 148 -18.21 -0.65 -0.82
CA TYR A 148 -17.19 -1.12 0.13
C TYR A 148 -17.21 -2.65 0.28
N TRP A 149 -18.38 -3.23 0.54
CA TRP A 149 -18.50 -4.69 0.74
C TRP A 149 -18.16 -5.49 -0.52
N VAL A 150 -18.54 -5.01 -1.70
CA VAL A 150 -18.16 -5.64 -2.98
C VAL A 150 -16.64 -5.65 -3.15
N CYS A 151 -15.99 -4.53 -2.87
CA CYS A 151 -14.53 -4.44 -2.93
C CYS A 151 -13.86 -5.35 -1.90
N TYR A 152 -14.38 -5.36 -0.68
CA TYR A 152 -13.89 -6.20 0.42
C TYR A 152 -13.95 -7.68 0.06
N ILE A 153 -15.11 -8.17 -0.39
CA ILE A 153 -15.30 -9.56 -0.80
C ILE A 153 -14.38 -9.88 -1.98
N GLY A 154 -14.28 -8.99 -2.98
CA GLY A 154 -13.38 -9.16 -4.12
C GLY A 154 -11.92 -9.30 -3.71
N ILE A 155 -11.42 -8.44 -2.82
CA ILE A 155 -10.07 -8.50 -2.26
C ILE A 155 -9.87 -9.85 -1.55
N PHE A 156 -10.80 -10.28 -0.70
CA PHE A 156 -10.71 -11.57 -0.01
C PHE A 156 -10.64 -12.76 -0.98
N VAL A 157 -11.50 -12.77 -2.00
CA VAL A 157 -11.50 -13.82 -3.03
C VAL A 157 -10.17 -13.85 -3.79
N VAL A 158 -9.62 -12.69 -4.13
CA VAL A 158 -8.33 -12.62 -4.81
C VAL A 158 -7.20 -13.07 -3.89
N PHE A 159 -7.08 -12.53 -2.67
CA PHE A 159 -5.95 -12.85 -1.80
C PHE A 159 -6.00 -14.25 -1.17
N LEU A 160 -7.18 -14.81 -0.93
CA LEU A 160 -7.32 -16.18 -0.40
C LEU A 160 -7.48 -17.23 -1.50
N GLY A 161 -8.17 -16.88 -2.59
CA GLY A 161 -8.49 -17.80 -3.68
C GLY A 161 -7.39 -17.90 -4.73
N LEU A 162 -6.79 -16.77 -5.14
CA LEU A 162 -5.78 -16.76 -6.20
C LEU A 162 -4.56 -17.62 -5.87
N PRO A 163 -3.99 -17.62 -4.64
CA PRO A 163 -2.86 -18.49 -4.32
C PRO A 163 -3.19 -19.98 -4.48
N LYS A 164 -4.42 -20.39 -4.15
CA LYS A 164 -4.87 -21.77 -4.35
C LYS A 164 -5.06 -22.09 -5.83
N LEU A 165 -5.62 -21.17 -6.61
CA LEU A 165 -5.82 -21.35 -8.06
C LEU A 165 -4.49 -21.45 -8.83
N ILE A 166 -3.48 -20.67 -8.44
CA ILE A 166 -2.14 -20.69 -9.04
C ILE A 166 -1.48 -22.08 -8.92
N GLN A 167 -1.76 -22.83 -7.84
CA GLN A 167 -1.21 -24.17 -7.66
C GLN A 167 -1.67 -25.18 -8.72
N PHE A 168 -2.84 -24.95 -9.33
CA PHE A 168 -3.40 -25.81 -10.38
C PHE A 168 -2.93 -25.45 -11.79
N VAL A 169 -2.17 -24.35 -11.96
CA VAL A 169 -1.65 -23.91 -13.25
C VAL A 169 -0.12 -23.77 -13.19
N PRO A 170 0.63 -24.85 -13.52
CA PRO A 170 2.09 -24.88 -13.38
C PRO A 170 2.81 -23.71 -14.07
N ALA A 171 2.38 -23.34 -15.28
CA ALA A 171 2.99 -22.24 -16.02
C ALA A 171 2.90 -20.87 -15.30
N VAL A 172 1.80 -20.61 -14.58
CA VAL A 172 1.61 -19.37 -13.82
C VAL A 172 2.45 -19.40 -12.54
N ARG A 173 2.49 -20.55 -11.86
CA ARG A 173 3.35 -20.75 -10.69
C ARG A 173 4.82 -20.51 -11.04
N ASP A 174 5.30 -21.08 -12.14
CA ASP A 174 6.70 -20.98 -12.57
C ASP A 174 7.05 -19.54 -12.98
N ALA A 175 6.13 -18.83 -13.64
CA ALA A 175 6.32 -17.43 -13.99
C ALA A 175 6.41 -16.53 -12.74
N LEU A 176 5.51 -16.72 -11.76
CA LEU A 176 5.53 -15.97 -10.50
C LEU A 176 6.78 -16.29 -9.66
N GLY A 177 7.23 -17.54 -9.65
CA GLY A 177 8.48 -17.95 -9.01
C GLY A 177 9.68 -17.21 -9.59
N LYS A 178 9.80 -17.16 -10.93
CA LYS A 178 10.87 -16.43 -11.62
C LYS A 178 10.85 -14.93 -11.33
N ILE A 179 9.66 -14.32 -11.24
CA ILE A 179 9.52 -12.91 -10.86
C ILE A 179 10.00 -12.70 -9.42
N ALA A 180 9.56 -13.54 -8.48
CA ALA A 180 9.94 -13.44 -7.08
C ALA A 180 11.47 -13.60 -6.89
N GLU A 181 12.08 -14.56 -7.59
CA GLU A 181 13.53 -14.75 -7.61
C GLU A 181 14.25 -13.52 -8.19
N GLY A 182 13.79 -12.99 -9.33
CA GLY A 182 14.36 -11.78 -9.94
C GLY A 182 14.22 -10.51 -9.08
N MET A 183 13.23 -10.45 -8.20
CA MET A 183 13.10 -9.37 -7.22
C MET A 183 14.15 -9.46 -6.10
N VAL A 184 14.52 -10.68 -5.70
CA VAL A 184 15.42 -10.98 -4.57
C VAL A 184 16.89 -11.00 -4.97
N PHE A 185 17.24 -11.59 -6.12
CA PHE A 185 18.63 -11.79 -6.53
C PHE A 185 19.18 -10.65 -7.41
N SER A 186 20.40 -10.18 -7.08
CA SER A 186 21.06 -9.04 -7.73
C SER A 186 21.67 -9.34 -9.10
N ASP A 187 21.84 -10.61 -9.44
CA ASP A 187 22.67 -11.05 -10.58
C ASP A 187 21.97 -10.90 -11.94
N GLN A 188 20.68 -10.55 -11.93
CA GLN A 188 19.92 -10.17 -13.12
C GLN A 188 19.99 -8.66 -13.36
N SER A 189 19.72 -8.23 -14.59
CA SER A 189 19.70 -6.83 -15.06
C SER A 189 18.71 -5.97 -14.26
N GLN A 190 19.15 -5.45 -13.11
CA GLN A 190 18.35 -4.65 -12.17
C GLN A 190 17.66 -3.46 -12.85
N GLY A 191 18.28 -2.87 -13.88
CA GLY A 191 17.69 -1.79 -14.67
C GLY A 191 16.36 -2.17 -15.32
N ILE A 192 16.19 -3.42 -15.77
CA ILE A 192 14.93 -3.90 -16.37
C ILE A 192 13.83 -3.94 -15.30
N TYR A 193 14.13 -4.44 -14.09
CA TYR A 193 13.17 -4.50 -12.99
C TYR A 193 12.76 -3.11 -12.51
N TRP A 194 13.71 -2.18 -12.37
CA TRP A 194 13.40 -0.79 -12.03
C TRP A 194 12.58 -0.09 -13.13
N GLY A 195 12.92 -0.30 -14.39
CA GLY A 195 12.14 0.19 -15.52
C GLY A 195 10.71 -0.37 -15.54
N ALA A 196 10.55 -1.67 -15.30
CA ALA A 196 9.23 -2.31 -15.20
C ALA A 196 8.42 -1.75 -14.03
N MET A 197 9.02 -1.57 -12.85
CA MET A 197 8.35 -0.94 -11.69
C MET A 197 7.93 0.50 -11.98
N ALA A 198 8.78 1.30 -12.61
CA ALA A 198 8.43 2.66 -13.02
C ALA A 198 7.24 2.67 -14.00
N GLY A 199 7.21 1.73 -14.95
CA GLY A 199 6.08 1.53 -15.86
C GLY A 199 4.80 1.17 -15.13
N VAL A 200 4.85 0.25 -14.16
CA VAL A 200 3.69 -0.16 -13.35
C VAL A 200 3.16 1.01 -12.52
N ILE A 201 4.03 1.80 -11.90
CA ILE A 201 3.63 3.02 -11.17
C ILE A 201 2.98 4.03 -12.11
N ALA A 202 3.58 4.29 -13.26
CA ALA A 202 3.04 5.24 -14.24
C ALA A 202 1.64 4.82 -14.70
N LEU A 203 1.44 3.53 -15.01
CA LEU A 203 0.14 2.99 -15.37
C LEU A 203 -0.87 3.09 -14.22
N ALA A 204 -0.45 2.81 -12.98
CA ALA A 204 -1.29 2.96 -11.80
C ALA A 204 -1.76 4.41 -11.62
N LEU A 205 -0.85 5.37 -11.70
CA LEU A 205 -1.15 6.79 -11.56
C LEU A 205 -2.03 7.31 -12.71
N ILE A 206 -1.75 6.92 -13.95
CA ILE A 206 -2.57 7.29 -15.11
C ILE A 206 -3.98 6.70 -14.98
N GLY A 207 -4.08 5.40 -14.67
CA GLY A 207 -5.37 4.73 -14.46
C GLY A 207 -6.17 5.36 -13.33
N HIS A 208 -5.51 5.65 -12.20
CA HIS A 208 -6.12 6.33 -11.07
C HIS A 208 -6.60 7.72 -11.45
N TRP A 209 -5.78 8.53 -12.12
CA TRP A 209 -6.19 9.85 -12.57
C TRP A 209 -7.41 9.82 -13.50
N ILE A 210 -7.44 8.89 -14.46
CA ILE A 210 -8.55 8.72 -15.42
C ILE A 210 -9.86 8.36 -14.70
N LEU A 211 -9.79 7.52 -13.66
CA LEU A 211 -10.97 7.13 -12.90
C LEU A 211 -11.38 8.24 -11.91
N PHE A 212 -10.42 8.89 -11.26
CA PHE A 212 -10.66 9.97 -10.30
C PHE A 212 -11.36 11.18 -10.94
N ARG A 213 -10.97 11.58 -12.15
CA ARG A 213 -11.63 12.70 -12.86
C ARG A 213 -13.09 12.43 -13.21
N LYS A 214 -13.52 11.16 -13.22
CA LYS A 214 -14.90 10.75 -13.58
C LYS A 214 -15.82 10.66 -12.36
N ILE A 215 -15.32 10.89 -11.15
CA ILE A 215 -16.16 10.93 -9.95
C ILE A 215 -17.06 12.17 -10.04
N SER A 216 -18.37 11.99 -9.95
CA SER A 216 -19.30 13.08 -9.74
C SER A 216 -19.16 13.57 -8.31
N VAL A 217 -18.81 14.85 -8.12
CA VAL A 217 -18.89 15.48 -6.80
C VAL A 217 -20.35 15.90 -6.61
N SER A 218 -21.21 14.91 -6.43
CA SER A 218 -22.61 15.03 -6.03
C SER A 218 -22.89 13.77 -5.22
N SER A 219 -23.10 13.79 -3.91
CA SER A 219 -23.83 14.77 -3.10
C SER A 219 -23.20 14.86 -1.69
N LEU A 220 -23.12 16.09 -1.18
CA LEU A 220 -23.06 16.38 0.27
C LEU A 220 -24.49 16.48 0.85
N ALA A 221 -25.41 15.73 0.27
CA ALA A 221 -26.82 15.72 0.61
C ALA A 221 -27.31 14.30 0.42
N GLU A 222 -27.10 13.48 1.44
CA GLU A 222 -28.01 12.45 1.97
C GLU A 222 -27.42 11.92 3.28
#